data_AF-A0A9X2K703-F1
#
_entry.id   AF-A0A9X2K703-F1
#
_cell.length_a   1.000
_cell.length_b   1.000
_cell.length_c   1.000
_cell.angle_alpha   90.00
_cell.angle_beta   90.00
_cell.angle_gamma   90.00
#
_symmetry.space_group_name_H-M   'P 1'
#
loop_
_entity.id
_entity.type
_entity.pdbx_description
1 polymer ?
#
loop_
_entity_poly.entity_id
_entity_poly.type
_entity_poly.pdbx_seq_one_letter_code
_entity_poly.pdbx_strand_id
1 'polypeptide(L)'
;MIRKFVGAVAAALAVLAGLWLMIAPFALGTQPEGADWTNATQSEFFAGLGVAVVGLVGAIAFVLAIYEDLVVRGLVVPKPRRPEPEPEPVPVAAAPQASSAELATLLAPLVEALREDLNHSTRTGEHRQNGKAPLVGAEENR
;
A
#
# COMPACT_ATOMS: atom_id res chain seq x y z
N MET A 1 -0.33 21.39 6.87
CA MET A 1 -1.44 20.71 7.58
C MET A 1 -2.74 21.52 7.56
N ILE A 2 -2.71 22.83 7.90
CA ILE A 2 -3.91 23.70 7.91
C ILE A 2 -4.74 23.62 6.62
N ARG A 3 -4.11 23.65 5.43
CA ARG A 3 -4.81 23.63 4.14
C ARG A 3 -5.54 22.31 3.86
N LYS A 4 -4.96 21.17 4.26
CA LYS A 4 -5.60 19.84 4.16
C LYS A 4 -6.81 19.76 5.11
N PHE A 5 -6.69 20.35 6.31
CA PHE A 5 -7.75 20.36 7.33
C PHE A 5 -8.96 21.20 6.91
N VAL A 6 -8.74 22.36 6.27
CA VAL A 6 -9.83 23.18 5.72
C VAL A 6 -10.63 22.43 4.65
N GLY A 7 -9.96 21.67 3.78
CA GLY A 7 -10.63 20.83 2.79
C GLY A 7 -11.51 19.75 3.42
N ALA A 8 -11.08 19.15 4.54
CA ALA A 8 -11.85 18.16 5.27
C ALA A 8 -13.11 18.73 5.90
N VAL A 9 -12.97 19.88 6.57
CA VAL A 9 -14.11 20.57 7.19
C VAL A 9 -15.11 21.02 6.12
N ALA A 10 -14.62 21.55 4.99
CA ALA A 10 -15.47 21.93 3.87
C ALA A 10 -16.20 20.72 3.25
N ALA A 11 -15.52 19.58 3.06
CA ALA A 11 -16.13 18.37 2.54
C ALA A 11 -17.18 17.80 3.50
N ALA A 12 -16.89 17.76 4.81
CA ALA A 12 -17.85 17.32 5.83
C ALA A 12 -19.09 18.20 5.87
N LEU A 13 -18.91 19.53 5.82
CA LEU A 13 -20.02 20.48 5.76
C LEU A 13 -20.82 20.33 4.46
N ALA A 14 -20.18 20.07 3.33
CA ALA A 14 -20.86 19.83 2.05
C ALA A 14 -21.71 18.54 2.09
N VAL A 15 -21.20 17.45 2.69
CA VAL A 15 -21.96 16.21 2.88
C VAL A 15 -23.17 16.47 3.77
N LEU A 16 -22.99 17.13 4.91
CA LEU A 16 -24.09 17.45 5.83
C LEU A 16 -25.15 18.34 5.17
N ALA A 17 -24.72 19.36 4.43
CA ALA A 17 -25.62 20.24 3.70
C ALA A 17 -26.39 19.51 2.58
N GLY A 18 -25.71 18.62 1.83
CA GLY A 18 -26.34 17.80 0.80
C GLY A 18 -27.37 16.82 1.38
N LEU A 19 -27.02 16.14 2.48
CA LEU A 19 -27.92 15.23 3.18
C LEU A 19 -29.15 15.98 3.74
N TRP A 20 -28.92 17.18 4.28
CA TRP A 20 -30.00 18.04 4.75
C TRP A 20 -30.95 18.44 3.61
N LEU A 21 -30.44 18.84 2.44
CA LEU A 21 -31.26 19.17 1.27
C LEU A 21 -32.15 17.99 0.82
N MET A 22 -31.66 16.76 0.91
CA MET A 22 -32.45 15.57 0.56
C MET A 22 -33.60 15.31 1.53
N ILE A 23 -33.41 15.62 2.82
CA ILE A 23 -34.40 15.37 3.89
C ILE A 23 -35.35 16.56 4.08
N ALA A 24 -34.90 17.78 3.77
CA ALA A 24 -35.63 19.03 3.98
C ALA A 24 -37.09 19.04 3.45
N PRO A 25 -37.39 18.61 2.21
CA PRO A 25 -38.77 18.65 1.71
C PRO A 25 -39.72 17.71 2.47
N PHE A 26 -39.20 16.65 3.08
CA PHE A 26 -39.98 15.73 3.92
C PHE A 26 -40.10 16.25 5.36
N ALA A 27 -39.01 16.81 5.91
CA ALA A 27 -38.99 17.31 7.28
C ALA A 27 -39.80 18.60 7.47
N LEU A 28 -39.89 19.43 6.43
CA LEU A 28 -40.62 20.70 6.46
C LEU A 28 -42.10 20.56 6.02
N GLY A 29 -42.54 19.35 5.65
CA GLY A 29 -43.91 19.08 5.24
C GLY A 29 -44.33 19.81 3.96
N THR A 30 -43.38 20.25 3.14
CA THR A 30 -43.66 20.89 1.85
C THR A 30 -44.15 19.88 0.82
N GLN A 31 -43.88 18.59 1.02
CA GLN A 31 -44.48 17.50 0.27
C GLN A 31 -45.63 16.83 1.05
N PRO A 32 -46.87 16.77 0.49
CA PRO A 32 -47.98 16.08 1.14
C PRO A 32 -47.75 14.56 1.20
N GLU A 33 -48.02 13.96 2.36
CA GLU A 33 -47.90 12.52 2.59
C GLU A 33 -48.89 11.74 1.70
N GLY A 34 -48.37 10.80 0.90
CA GLY A 34 -49.19 9.93 0.04
C GLY A 34 -49.51 10.48 -1.36
N ALA A 35 -48.95 11.63 -1.76
CA ALA A 35 -49.06 12.16 -3.12
C ALA A 35 -47.79 11.89 -3.96
N ASP A 36 -47.92 11.97 -5.28
CA ASP A 36 -46.77 11.92 -6.19
C ASP A 36 -45.81 13.10 -5.93
N TRP A 37 -44.51 12.87 -6.16
CA TRP A 37 -43.49 13.87 -5.93
C TRP A 37 -43.74 15.10 -6.80
N THR A 38 -43.73 16.28 -6.17
CA THR A 38 -43.82 17.52 -6.92
C THR A 38 -42.51 17.76 -7.68
N ASN A 39 -42.57 18.47 -8.81
CA ASN A 39 -41.36 18.87 -9.55
C ASN A 39 -40.37 19.64 -8.66
N ALA A 40 -40.87 20.41 -7.69
CA ALA A 40 -40.06 21.13 -6.72
C ALA A 40 -39.26 20.15 -5.84
N THR A 41 -39.95 19.20 -5.20
CA THR A 41 -39.30 18.18 -4.34
C THR A 41 -38.31 17.32 -5.10
N GLN A 42 -38.64 16.95 -6.34
CA GLN A 42 -37.72 16.20 -7.19
C GLN A 42 -36.43 16.99 -7.45
N SER A 43 -36.54 18.27 -7.83
CA SER A 43 -35.36 19.11 -8.09
C SER A 43 -34.51 19.36 -6.83
N GLU A 44 -35.15 19.62 -5.68
CA GLU A 44 -34.46 19.83 -4.40
C GLU A 44 -33.72 18.57 -3.95
N PHE A 45 -34.36 17.40 -4.07
CA PHE A 45 -33.76 16.12 -3.73
C PHE A 45 -32.56 15.80 -4.63
N PHE A 46 -32.69 15.94 -5.96
CA PHE A 46 -31.59 15.64 -6.88
C PHE A 46 -30.45 16.67 -6.80
N ALA A 47 -30.75 17.94 -6.55
CA ALA A 47 -29.74 18.95 -6.25
C ALA A 47 -28.99 18.61 -4.96
N GLY A 48 -29.71 18.23 -3.90
CA GLY A 48 -29.14 17.75 -2.63
C GLY A 48 -28.26 16.52 -2.83
N LEU A 49 -28.72 15.56 -3.63
CA LEU A 49 -27.95 14.37 -4.00
C LEU A 49 -26.66 14.73 -4.73
N GLY A 50 -26.72 15.65 -5.70
CA GLY A 50 -25.54 16.13 -6.41
C GLY A 50 -24.50 16.75 -5.47
N VAL A 51 -24.95 17.62 -4.56
CA VAL A 51 -24.08 18.23 -3.53
C VAL A 51 -23.50 17.16 -2.59
N ALA A 52 -24.31 16.19 -2.17
CA ALA A 52 -23.86 15.10 -1.30
C ALA A 52 -22.79 14.23 -1.99
N VAL A 53 -22.96 13.91 -3.27
CA VAL A 53 -21.98 13.13 -4.05
C VAL A 53 -20.66 13.89 -4.18
N VAL A 54 -20.70 15.19 -4.50
CA VAL A 54 -19.48 16.01 -4.58
C VAL A 54 -18.78 16.10 -3.23
N GLY A 55 -19.54 16.30 -2.15
CA GLY A 55 -19.01 16.28 -0.78
C GLY A 55 -18.36 14.94 -0.43
N LEU A 56 -19.00 13.82 -0.80
CA LEU A 56 -18.49 12.47 -0.56
C LEU A 56 -17.18 12.21 -1.30
N VAL A 57 -17.10 12.60 -2.58
CA VAL A 57 -15.86 12.50 -3.37
C VAL A 57 -14.74 13.32 -2.72
N GLY A 58 -15.04 14.53 -2.25
CA GLY A 58 -14.10 15.36 -1.48
C GLY A 58 -13.63 14.69 -0.18
N ALA A 59 -14.54 14.06 0.55
CA ALA A 59 -14.22 13.32 1.78
C ALA A 59 -13.32 12.11 1.50
N ILE A 60 -13.63 11.33 0.46
CA ILE A 60 -12.82 10.17 0.04
C ILE A 60 -11.41 10.64 -0.35
N ALA A 61 -11.29 11.69 -1.17
CA ALA A 61 -10.01 12.25 -1.57
C ALA A 61 -9.19 12.70 -0.35
N PHE A 62 -9.84 13.28 0.65
CA PHE A 62 -9.19 13.66 1.90
C PHE A 62 -8.70 12.45 2.71
N VAL A 63 -9.50 11.39 2.83
CA VAL A 63 -9.09 10.14 3.51
C VAL A 63 -7.87 9.52 2.82
N LEU A 64 -7.86 9.50 1.49
CA LEU A 64 -6.71 9.02 0.71
C LEU A 64 -5.46 9.89 0.96
N ALA A 65 -5.63 11.22 0.99
CA ALA A 65 -4.53 12.14 1.26
C ALA A 65 -3.98 12.03 2.70
N ILE A 66 -4.81 11.67 3.68
CA ILE A 66 -4.36 11.31 5.03
C ILE A 66 -3.61 9.98 4.98
N TYR A 67 -4.17 8.97 4.32
CA TYR A 67 -3.58 7.64 4.24
C TYR A 67 -2.17 7.69 3.63
N GLU A 68 -1.99 8.43 2.53
CA GLU A 68 -0.67 8.70 1.95
C GLU A 68 0.28 9.36 2.95
N ASP A 69 -0.18 10.36 3.71
CA ASP A 69 0.63 11.05 4.73
C ASP A 69 1.06 10.08 5.86
N LEU A 70 0.19 9.15 6.26
CA LEU A 70 0.50 8.11 7.25
C LEU A 70 1.47 7.06 6.71
N VAL A 71 1.34 6.68 5.45
CA VAL A 71 2.24 5.75 4.76
C VAL A 71 3.64 6.36 4.63
N VAL A 72 3.74 7.62 4.20
CA VAL A 72 5.01 8.34 4.08
C VAL A 72 5.70 8.48 5.45
N ARG A 73 4.93 8.66 6.52
CA ARG A 73 5.46 8.71 7.89
C ARG A 73 5.81 7.33 8.47
N GLY A 74 5.60 6.25 7.73
CA GLY A 74 5.90 4.88 8.17
C GLY A 74 4.99 4.36 9.28
N LEU A 75 3.89 5.05 9.57
CA LEU A 75 2.91 4.65 10.59
C LEU A 75 1.92 3.61 10.06
N VAL A 76 1.79 3.51 8.74
CA VAL A 76 0.95 2.53 8.06
C VAL A 76 1.81 1.81 7.03
N VAL A 77 1.99 0.50 7.20
CA VAL A 77 2.58 -0.36 6.16
C VAL A 77 1.45 -0.68 5.18
N PRO A 78 1.49 -0.21 3.91
CA PRO A 78 0.50 -0.59 2.93
C PRO A 78 0.52 -2.12 2.82
N LYS A 79 -0.60 -2.77 3.15
CA LYS A 79 -0.74 -4.20 2.86
C LYS A 79 -0.68 -4.34 1.34
N PRO A 80 0.37 -4.97 0.76
CA PRO A 80 0.40 -5.17 -0.67
C PRO A 80 -0.86 -5.94 -1.03
N ARG A 81 -1.67 -5.36 -1.93
CA ARG A 81 -2.83 -6.05 -2.47
C ARG A 81 -2.25 -7.25 -3.20
N ARG A 82 -2.36 -8.44 -2.58
CA ARG A 82 -2.04 -9.70 -3.24
C ARG A 82 -2.88 -9.70 -4.52
N PRO A 83 -2.28 -9.75 -5.72
CA PRO A 83 -3.05 -9.90 -6.93
C PRO A 83 -3.88 -11.17 -6.75
N GLU A 84 -5.19 -11.03 -6.65
CA GLU A 84 -6.10 -12.16 -6.82
C GLU A 84 -5.80 -12.67 -8.23
N PRO A 85 -5.39 -13.94 -8.41
CA PRO A 85 -5.18 -14.48 -9.73
C PRO A 85 -6.48 -14.32 -10.50
N GLU A 86 -6.38 -13.73 -11.68
CA GLU A 86 -7.43 -13.75 -12.69
C GLU A 86 -8.01 -15.17 -12.75
N PRO A 87 -9.35 -15.36 -12.77
CA PRO A 87 -9.94 -16.69 -12.74
C PRO A 87 -9.65 -17.38 -14.07
N GLU A 88 -8.48 -18.00 -14.18
CA GLU A 88 -8.18 -18.91 -15.26
C GLU A 88 -9.05 -20.16 -15.08
N PRO A 89 -9.67 -20.64 -16.17
CA PRO A 89 -10.57 -21.78 -16.12
C PRO A 89 -9.76 -23.00 -15.70
N VAL A 90 -10.18 -23.60 -14.58
CA VAL A 90 -9.59 -24.78 -13.95
C VAL A 90 -9.17 -25.85 -14.99
N PRO A 91 -7.94 -26.37 -14.90
CA PRO A 91 -7.80 -27.82 -14.94
C PRO A 91 -6.87 -28.33 -13.84
N VAL A 92 -7.47 -29.07 -12.92
CA VAL A 92 -6.98 -30.29 -12.23
C VAL A 92 -5.47 -30.41 -11.92
N ALA A 93 -5.21 -30.65 -10.63
CA ALA A 93 -4.00 -31.15 -9.97
C ALA A 93 -2.97 -30.10 -9.50
N ALA A 94 -2.88 -29.99 -8.17
CA ALA A 94 -1.87 -29.21 -7.46
C ALA A 94 -0.46 -29.75 -7.75
N ALA A 95 0.36 -28.98 -8.46
CA ALA A 95 1.80 -29.17 -8.51
C ALA A 95 2.46 -28.33 -7.39
N PRO A 96 3.43 -28.87 -6.63
CA PRO A 96 4.21 -28.08 -5.68
C PRO A 96 4.98 -27.00 -6.45
N GLN A 97 4.58 -25.75 -6.29
CA GLN A 97 5.27 -24.61 -6.88
C GLN A 97 6.56 -24.37 -6.10
N ALA A 98 7.67 -24.91 -6.61
CA ALA A 98 8.99 -24.69 -6.02
C ALA A 98 9.29 -23.19 -6.00
N SER A 99 9.39 -22.61 -4.80
CA SER A 99 9.57 -21.17 -4.65
C SER A 99 11.01 -20.77 -4.96
N SER A 100 11.25 -19.54 -5.44
CA SER A 100 12.60 -19.04 -5.71
C SER A 100 13.54 -19.16 -4.49
N ALA A 101 12.98 -19.19 -3.27
CA ALA A 101 13.72 -19.42 -2.03
C ALA A 101 14.18 -20.88 -1.88
N GLU A 102 13.38 -21.86 -2.28
CA GLU A 102 13.77 -23.28 -2.32
C GLU A 102 14.86 -23.49 -3.38
N LEU A 103 14.74 -22.83 -4.54
CA LEU A 103 15.76 -22.88 -5.58
C LEU A 103 17.10 -22.26 -5.10
N ALA A 104 17.06 -21.13 -4.39
CA ALA A 104 18.24 -20.53 -3.77
C ALA A 104 18.87 -21.43 -2.70
N THR A 105 18.04 -22.16 -1.94
CA THR A 105 18.50 -23.13 -0.95
C THR A 105 19.17 -24.33 -1.60
N LEU A 106 18.65 -24.80 -2.74
CA LEU A 106 19.24 -25.89 -3.51
C LEU A 106 20.55 -25.50 -4.22
N LEU A 107 20.71 -24.22 -4.57
CA LEU A 107 21.88 -23.71 -5.28
C LEU A 107 23.04 -23.31 -4.35
N ALA A 108 22.76 -23.00 -3.08
CA ALA A 108 23.78 -22.58 -2.11
C ALA A 108 24.98 -23.56 -1.96
N PRO A 109 24.79 -24.89 -1.85
CA PRO A 109 25.92 -25.81 -1.73
C PRO A 109 26.77 -25.89 -3.00
N LEU A 110 26.17 -25.71 -4.18
CA LEU A 110 26.89 -25.73 -5.46
C LEU A 110 27.74 -24.47 -5.64
N VAL A 111 27.23 -23.31 -5.21
CA VAL A 111 27.99 -22.04 -5.25
C VAL A 111 29.15 -22.07 -4.27
N GLU A 112 28.97 -22.65 -3.07
CA GLU A 112 30.04 -22.78 -2.09
C GLU A 112 31.14 -23.74 -2.57
N ALA A 113 30.75 -24.87 -3.18
CA ALA A 113 31.71 -25.79 -3.78
C ALA A 113 32.51 -25.13 -4.92
N LEU A 114 31.86 -24.31 -5.76
CA LEU A 114 32.54 -23.57 -6.83
C LEU A 114 33.49 -22.50 -6.28
N ARG A 115 33.10 -21.83 -5.18
CA ARG A 115 33.94 -20.83 -4.50
C ARG A 115 35.19 -21.48 -3.90
N GLU A 116 35.05 -22.66 -3.30
CA GLU A 116 36.17 -23.41 -2.74
C GLU A 116 37.13 -23.89 -3.85
N ASP A 117 36.60 -24.37 -4.99
CA ASP A 117 37.41 -24.82 -6.12
C ASP A 117 38.24 -23.70 -6.76
N LEU A 118 37.66 -22.49 -6.88
CA LEU A 118 38.40 -21.31 -7.34
C LEU A 118 39.46 -20.86 -6.33
N ASN A 119 39.17 -20.90 -5.03
CA ASN A 119 40.17 -20.59 -3.99
C ASN A 119 41.31 -21.61 -3.97
N HIS A 120 41.01 -22.89 -4.19
CA HIS A 120 41.99 -23.96 -4.24
C HIS A 120 42.89 -23.83 -5.49
N SER A 121 42.30 -23.52 -6.65
CA SER A 121 43.04 -23.23 -7.88
C SER A 121 43.97 -22.00 -7.73
N THR A 122 43.51 -20.97 -7.02
CA THR A 122 44.31 -19.75 -6.75
C THR A 122 45.48 -20.04 -5.80
N ARG A 123 45.26 -20.81 -4.71
CA ARG A 123 46.34 -21.17 -3.77
C ARG A 123 47.36 -22.14 -4.34
N THR A 124 46.96 -23.05 -5.22
CA THR A 124 47.87 -24.04 -5.83
C THR A 124 48.75 -23.41 -6.93
N GLY A 125 48.37 -22.23 -7.43
CA GLY A 125 49.20 -21.40 -8.31
C GLY A 125 50.39 -20.72 -7.62
N GLU A 126 50.39 -20.60 -6.28
CA GLU A 126 51.39 -19.84 -5.50
C GLU A 126 52.42 -20.68 -4.73
N HIS A 127 52.49 -22.01 -4.91
CA HIS A 127 53.64 -22.80 -4.47
C HIS A 127 54.87 -22.67 -5.39
N ARG A 128 55.07 -21.47 -5.96
CA ARG A 128 56.26 -21.12 -6.73
C ARG A 128 57.06 -19.92 -6.21
N GLN A 129 56.64 -19.19 -5.16
CA GLN A 129 57.40 -18.01 -4.69
C GLN A 129 57.06 -17.67 -3.22
N ASN A 130 57.88 -18.06 -2.23
CA ASN A 130 59.06 -17.33 -1.72
C ASN A 130 58.75 -16.18 -0.73
N GLY A 131 59.35 -16.23 0.47
CA GLY A 131 59.62 -15.06 1.32
C GLY A 131 58.98 -15.11 2.71
N LYS A 132 59.66 -15.58 3.77
CA LYS A 132 60.52 -14.78 4.69
C LYS A 132 59.80 -13.71 5.53
N ALA A 133 59.38 -14.11 6.75
CA ALA A 133 59.76 -13.57 8.08
C ALA A 133 59.67 -12.03 8.41
N PRO A 134 59.86 -11.56 9.66
CA PRO A 134 58.87 -11.57 10.75
C PRO A 134 58.90 -10.32 11.70
N LEU A 135 58.11 -10.36 12.79
CA LEU A 135 58.31 -9.77 14.14
C LEU A 135 58.04 -8.26 14.47
N VAL A 136 57.71 -8.08 15.77
CA VAL A 136 57.70 -6.88 16.65
C VAL A 136 56.35 -6.11 16.68
N GLY A 137 55.67 -5.87 17.80
CA GLY A 137 55.96 -6.07 19.23
C GLY A 137 55.45 -4.86 20.05
N ALA A 138 54.85 -5.14 21.21
CA ALA A 138 54.65 -4.25 22.37
C ALA A 138 53.54 -3.19 22.33
N GLU A 139 52.43 -3.47 23.03
CA GLU A 139 51.68 -2.46 23.80
C GLU A 139 51.20 -3.10 25.11
N GLU A 140 51.86 -2.76 26.22
CA GLU A 140 51.43 -3.07 27.59
C GLU A 140 51.40 -1.77 28.39
N ASN A 141 50.25 -1.56 29.06
CA ASN A 141 50.02 -0.71 30.23
C ASN A 141 49.94 0.82 30.08
N ARG A 142 48.70 1.35 30.13
CA ARG A 142 48.23 2.07 31.33
C ARG A 142 46.71 2.21 31.39
#